data_AF-A0A929E2L7-F1
#
_entry.id   AF-A0A929E2L7-F1
#
_cell.length_a   1.000
_cell.length_b   1.000
_cell.length_c   1.000
_cell.angle_alpha   90.00
_cell.angle_beta   90.00
_cell.angle_gamma   90.00
#
_symmetry.space_group_name_H-M   'P 1'
#
loop_
_entity.id
_entity.type
_entity.pdbx_description
1 polymer ?
#
loop_
_entity_poly.entity_id
_entity_poly.type
_entity_poly.pdbx_seq_one_letter_code
_entity_poly.pdbx_strand_id
1 'polypeptide(L)'
;MRRSEGHPEKAFRQAFHPLPLCMAVLAFSLFIALLGCMARPGGMTSDLPASIGSGKVKDVPFYPQLAFQCGPASLAGVLTFYGEDVTPDEVADAIFRKSIRGTVTIDMVLYARRKGFTARWYSGSVDDVRRSVDKGVPLIVMVDLGFANISNNHYMVVVGYSPEGVIVN
;
A
#
# COMPACT_ATOMS: atom_id res chain seq x y z
N MET A 1 -60.84 54.33 37.62
CA MET A 1 -61.29 52.93 37.60
C MET A 1 -60.06 52.04 37.43
N ARG A 2 -59.71 51.25 38.45
CA ARG A 2 -58.69 50.16 38.52
C ARG A 2 -57.22 50.51 38.25
N ARG A 3 -56.21 49.87 38.83
CA ARG A 3 -55.99 49.08 40.07
C ARG A 3 -54.47 48.85 40.10
N SER A 4 -53.92 48.76 41.30
CA SER A 4 -52.54 48.42 41.64
C SER A 4 -52.04 47.07 41.11
N GLU A 5 -50.74 46.86 41.33
CA GLU A 5 -50.00 45.58 41.43
C GLU A 5 -49.41 45.04 40.13
N GLY A 6 -48.17 44.56 40.08
CA GLY A 6 -47.17 44.32 41.11
C GLY A 6 -46.00 43.60 40.45
N HIS A 7 -44.78 43.89 40.89
CA HIS A 7 -43.61 43.06 40.58
C HIS A 7 -43.77 41.71 41.29
N PRO A 8 -43.35 40.60 40.67
CA PRO A 8 -42.50 39.71 41.45
C PRO A 8 -41.27 39.25 40.66
N GLU A 9 -40.12 39.46 41.29
CA GLU A 9 -38.96 38.61 41.11
C GLU A 9 -39.36 37.14 41.27
N LYS A 10 -38.96 36.29 40.33
CA LYS A 10 -38.85 34.85 40.56
C LYS A 10 -37.53 34.34 40.03
N ALA A 11 -36.54 34.37 40.92
CA ALA A 11 -35.58 33.31 41.19
C ALA A 11 -35.08 32.51 39.98
N PHE A 12 -33.91 32.90 39.48
CA PHE A 12 -33.05 32.10 38.62
C PHE A 12 -32.53 30.89 39.41
N ARG A 13 -33.30 29.81 39.46
CA ARG A 13 -32.79 28.49 39.84
C ARG A 13 -32.17 27.85 38.60
N GLN A 14 -30.84 27.86 38.53
CA GLN A 14 -30.09 27.05 37.56
C GLN A 14 -30.43 25.57 37.79
N ALA A 15 -31.23 25.01 36.88
CA ALA A 15 -31.41 23.58 36.80
C ALA A 15 -30.14 22.99 36.17
N PHE A 16 -29.24 22.49 37.01
CA PHE A 16 -28.27 21.49 36.59
C PHE A 16 -29.05 20.25 36.17
N HIS A 17 -29.45 20.18 34.90
CA HIS A 17 -29.98 18.96 34.33
C HIS A 17 -28.81 18.01 34.13
N PRO A 18 -28.77 16.83 34.79
CA PRO A 18 -27.77 15.83 34.47
C PRO A 18 -27.94 15.50 32.99
N LEU A 19 -26.86 15.52 32.21
CA LEU A 19 -26.95 15.13 30.81
C LEU A 19 -27.63 13.75 30.73
N PRO A 20 -28.63 13.57 29.85
CA PRO A 20 -29.36 12.33 29.76
C PRO A 20 -28.34 11.20 29.52
N LEU A 21 -28.50 10.08 30.22
CA LEU A 21 -27.59 8.92 30.18
C LEU A 21 -27.19 8.53 28.74
N CYS A 22 -28.10 8.74 27.78
CA CYS A 22 -27.87 8.54 26.35
C CYS A 22 -26.73 9.41 25.78
N MET A 23 -26.66 10.69 26.15
CA MET A 23 -25.58 11.60 25.73
C MET A 23 -24.23 11.22 26.34
N ALA A 24 -24.22 10.71 27.58
CA ALA A 24 -23.01 10.21 28.21
C ALA A 24 -22.49 8.92 27.55
N VAL A 25 -23.38 8.00 27.17
CA VAL A 25 -23.03 6.77 26.43
C VAL A 25 -22.51 7.09 25.03
N LEU A 26 -23.13 8.04 24.32
CA LEU A 26 -22.66 8.48 23.01
C LEU A 26 -21.29 9.15 23.07
N ALA A 27 -21.06 10.03 24.06
CA ALA A 27 -19.76 10.66 24.27
C ALA A 27 -18.68 9.63 24.64
N PHE A 28 -19.00 8.65 25.48
CA PHE A 28 -18.07 7.57 25.85
C PHE A 28 -17.73 6.65 24.67
N SER A 29 -18.72 6.32 23.84
CA SER A 29 -18.52 5.51 22.62
C SER A 29 -17.64 6.25 21.60
N LEU A 30 -17.86 7.55 21.42
CA LEU A 30 -17.03 8.40 20.56
C LEU A 30 -15.60 8.53 21.11
N PHE A 31 -15.43 8.65 22.43
CA PHE A 31 -14.12 8.70 23.07
C PHE A 31 -13.34 7.38 22.90
N ILE A 32 -14.00 6.23 23.02
CA ILE A 32 -13.39 4.92 22.73
C ILE A 32 -13.00 4.81 21.24
N ALA A 33 -13.85 5.27 20.32
CA ALA A 33 -13.54 5.27 18.90
C ALA A 33 -12.32 6.14 18.57
N LEU A 34 -12.17 7.29 19.23
CA LEU A 34 -11.02 8.19 19.06
C LEU A 34 -9.71 7.63 19.66
N LEU A 35 -9.80 6.80 20.71
CA LEU A 35 -8.65 6.07 21.27
C LEU A 35 -8.15 4.94 20.37
N GLY A 36 -8.94 4.50 19.38
CA GLY A 36 -8.60 3.43 18.44
C GLY A 36 -7.48 3.76 17.44
N CYS A 37 -7.03 5.02 17.35
CA CYS A 37 -6.03 5.45 16.36
C CYS A 37 -4.56 5.10 16.71
N MET A 38 -4.26 4.54 17.87
CA MET A 38 -2.87 4.19 18.25
C MET A 38 -2.49 2.72 18.01
N ALA A 39 -3.46 1.85 17.71
CA ALA A 39 -3.17 0.46 17.36
C ALA A 39 -2.74 0.38 15.90
N ARG A 40 -1.49 0.74 15.61
CA ARG A 40 -0.83 0.43 14.34
C ARG A 40 -0.65 -1.10 14.30
N PRO A 41 -1.37 -1.85 13.45
CA PRO A 41 -1.01 -3.24 13.20
C PRO A 41 0.42 -3.20 12.66
N GLY A 42 1.32 -4.01 13.22
CA GLY A 42 2.72 -4.05 12.82
C GLY A 42 2.86 -4.30 11.33
N GLY A 43 2.98 -3.22 10.56
CA GLY A 43 3.49 -3.29 9.20
C GLY A 43 4.93 -3.77 9.31
N MET A 44 5.29 -4.75 8.47
CA MET A 44 6.66 -5.25 8.33
C MET A 44 7.61 -4.05 8.23
N THR A 45 8.28 -3.71 9.33
CA THR A 45 9.52 -2.95 9.24
C THR A 45 10.54 -3.96 8.75
N SER A 46 10.77 -3.97 7.45
CA SER A 46 12.02 -4.51 6.92
C SER A 46 13.12 -3.52 7.31
N ASP A 47 13.42 -3.44 8.59
CA ASP A 47 14.56 -2.67 9.07
C ASP A 47 15.80 -3.39 8.54
N LEU A 48 16.27 -2.95 7.38
CA LEU A 48 17.59 -3.34 6.90
C LEU A 48 18.57 -2.87 7.99
N PRO A 49 19.45 -3.76 8.51
CA PRO A 49 20.47 -3.35 9.45
C PRO A 49 21.19 -2.11 8.89
N ALA A 50 21.40 -1.09 9.72
CA ALA A 50 22.04 0.17 9.31
C ALA A 50 23.44 -0.03 8.68
N SER A 51 24.04 -1.21 8.84
CA SER A 51 25.31 -1.63 8.24
C SER A 51 25.22 -2.12 6.78
N ILE A 52 24.04 -2.20 6.16
CA ILE A 52 23.85 -2.83 4.84
C ILE A 52 24.31 -1.97 3.64
N GLY A 53 24.68 -0.70 3.86
CA GLY A 53 25.07 0.19 2.77
C GLY A 53 23.92 0.49 1.81
N SER A 54 24.21 0.90 0.58
CA SER A 54 23.20 1.18 -0.43
C SER A 54 23.62 0.70 -1.82
N GLY A 55 22.64 0.36 -2.64
CA GLY A 55 22.84 -0.14 -3.99
C GLY A 55 21.72 0.32 -4.92
N LYS A 56 22.02 0.49 -6.21
CA LYS A 56 21.04 0.87 -7.23
C LYS A 56 21.36 0.23 -8.58
N VAL A 57 20.33 -0.35 -9.20
CA VAL A 57 20.35 -0.75 -10.60
C VAL A 57 20.04 0.49 -11.45
N LYS A 58 20.96 0.84 -12.34
CA LYS A 58 20.80 2.01 -13.22
C LYS A 58 19.93 1.64 -14.43
N ASP A 59 19.31 2.65 -15.02
CA ASP A 59 18.67 2.57 -16.35
C ASP A 59 17.55 1.52 -16.48
N VAL A 60 16.87 1.18 -15.36
CA VAL A 60 15.65 0.37 -15.38
C VAL A 60 14.49 1.26 -15.85
N PRO A 61 13.85 0.99 -17.00
CA PRO A 61 12.74 1.79 -17.49
C PRO A 61 11.55 1.78 -16.53
N PHE A 62 10.93 2.96 -16.36
CA PHE A 62 9.71 3.11 -15.60
C PHE A 62 8.54 3.37 -16.54
N TYR A 63 7.49 2.56 -16.39
CA TYR A 63 6.22 2.74 -17.06
C TYR A 63 5.16 3.12 -16.02
N PRO A 64 4.49 4.29 -16.14
CA PRO A 64 3.38 4.66 -15.27
C PRO A 64 2.32 3.55 -15.25
N GLN A 65 2.01 3.07 -14.05
CA GLN A 65 1.10 1.94 -13.90
C GLN A 65 -0.35 2.41 -14.05
N LEU A 66 -1.03 1.94 -15.09
CA LEU A 66 -2.49 2.09 -15.21
C LEU A 66 -3.21 1.15 -14.24
N ALA A 67 -4.48 1.45 -13.95
CA ALA A 67 -5.27 0.65 -13.02
C ALA A 67 -5.26 -0.84 -13.40
N PHE A 68 -4.93 -1.71 -12.44
CA PHE A 68 -4.83 -3.17 -12.59
C PHE A 68 -3.70 -3.67 -13.51
N GLN A 69 -2.79 -2.80 -13.95
CA GLN A 69 -1.69 -3.15 -14.86
C GLN A 69 -0.30 -3.12 -14.21
N CYS A 70 -0.21 -3.16 -12.88
CA CYS A 70 1.08 -3.18 -12.18
C CYS A 70 1.96 -4.37 -12.60
N GLY A 71 1.38 -5.55 -12.85
CA GLY A 71 2.09 -6.73 -13.36
C GLY A 71 2.67 -6.52 -14.76
N PRO A 72 1.83 -6.24 -15.78
CA PRO A 72 2.31 -5.95 -17.14
C PRO A 72 3.34 -4.83 -17.22
N ALA A 73 3.11 -3.71 -16.52
CA ALA A 73 4.05 -2.58 -16.49
C ALA A 73 5.40 -2.96 -15.87
N SER A 74 5.38 -3.70 -14.75
CA SER A 74 6.62 -4.17 -14.11
C SER A 74 7.39 -5.15 -15.00
N LEU A 75 6.68 -6.07 -15.67
CA LEU A 75 7.31 -7.03 -16.57
C LEU A 75 7.88 -6.35 -17.81
N ALA A 76 7.16 -5.42 -18.41
CA ALA A 76 7.67 -4.63 -19.53
C ALA A 76 8.95 -3.89 -19.13
N GLY A 77 8.95 -3.16 -18.00
CA GLY A 77 10.14 -2.45 -17.50
C GLY A 77 11.37 -3.35 -17.35
N VAL A 78 11.21 -4.54 -16.76
CA VAL A 78 12.33 -5.49 -16.60
C VAL A 78 12.76 -6.10 -17.93
N LEU A 79 11.84 -6.44 -18.84
CA LEU A 79 12.20 -6.97 -20.15
C LEU A 79 12.93 -5.94 -21.00
N THR A 80 12.47 -4.69 -21.00
CA THR A 80 13.15 -3.57 -21.68
C THR A 80 14.52 -3.29 -21.09
N PHE A 81 14.69 -3.41 -19.77
CA PHE A 81 16.01 -3.36 -19.14
C PHE A 81 16.98 -4.42 -19.70
N TYR A 82 16.48 -5.60 -20.07
CA TYR A 82 17.27 -6.65 -20.73
C TYR A 82 17.35 -6.51 -22.27
N GLY A 83 16.88 -5.39 -22.83
CA GLY A 83 16.95 -5.11 -24.26
C GLY A 83 15.82 -5.69 -25.10
N GLU A 84 14.76 -6.20 -24.48
CA GLU A 84 13.56 -6.63 -25.20
C GLU A 84 12.67 -5.41 -25.51
N ASP A 85 12.33 -5.22 -26.78
CA ASP A 85 11.40 -4.17 -27.22
C ASP A 85 9.95 -4.62 -27.00
N VAL A 86 9.40 -4.27 -25.84
CA VAL A 86 8.01 -4.56 -25.45
C VAL A 86 7.40 -3.39 -24.67
N THR A 87 6.10 -3.20 -24.84
CA THR A 87 5.31 -2.21 -24.12
C THR A 87 4.42 -2.85 -23.05
N PRO A 88 4.00 -2.09 -22.00
CA PRO A 88 3.02 -2.58 -21.04
C PRO A 88 1.72 -3.08 -21.66
N ASP A 89 1.24 -2.42 -22.72
CA ASP A 89 0.00 -2.78 -23.42
C ASP A 89 0.13 -4.13 -24.14
N GLU A 90 1.23 -4.36 -24.87
CA GLU A 90 1.50 -5.66 -25.52
C GLU A 90 1.63 -6.79 -24.50
N VAL A 91 2.26 -6.51 -23.36
CA VAL A 91 2.34 -7.48 -22.26
C VAL A 91 0.94 -7.74 -21.69
N ALA A 92 0.14 -6.68 -21.45
CA ALA A 92 -1.21 -6.77 -20.90
C ALA A 92 -2.14 -7.57 -21.80
N ASP A 93 -2.10 -7.36 -23.12
CA ASP A 93 -2.88 -8.13 -24.09
C ASP A 93 -2.63 -9.64 -23.99
N ALA A 94 -1.42 -10.04 -23.58
CA ALA A 94 -1.05 -11.43 -23.43
C ALA A 94 -1.35 -12.05 -22.05
N ILE A 95 -1.32 -11.26 -20.95
CA ILE A 95 -1.36 -11.81 -19.59
C ILE A 95 -2.40 -11.17 -18.66
N PHE A 96 -3.14 -10.16 -19.10
CA PHE A 96 -4.20 -9.56 -18.30
C PHE A 96 -5.45 -10.44 -18.30
N ARG A 97 -5.97 -10.72 -17.10
CA ARG A 97 -7.14 -11.57 -16.89
C ARG A 97 -8.30 -10.70 -16.41
N LYS A 98 -9.29 -10.50 -17.30
CA LYS A 98 -10.50 -9.71 -17.02
C LYS A 98 -11.28 -10.22 -15.79
N SER A 99 -11.33 -11.54 -15.57
CA SER A 99 -12.08 -12.17 -14.47
C SER A 99 -11.55 -11.81 -13.08
N ILE A 100 -10.24 -11.56 -12.96
CA ILE A 100 -9.59 -11.17 -11.69
C ILE A 100 -9.13 -9.71 -11.70
N ARG A 101 -9.38 -8.98 -12.80
CA ARG A 101 -8.92 -7.61 -13.04
C ARG A 101 -7.43 -7.46 -12.69
N GLY A 102 -6.58 -8.27 -13.31
CA GLY A 102 -5.15 -8.25 -13.01
C GLY A 102 -4.38 -9.38 -13.67
N THR A 103 -3.21 -9.66 -13.13
CA THR A 103 -2.27 -10.66 -13.66
C THR A 103 -1.76 -11.53 -12.53
N VAL A 104 -1.66 -12.83 -12.79
CA VAL A 104 -1.05 -13.78 -11.84
C VAL A 104 0.44 -13.97 -12.16
N THR A 105 1.25 -14.24 -11.14
CA THR A 105 2.72 -14.31 -11.28
C THR A 105 3.15 -15.37 -12.29
N ILE A 106 2.36 -16.44 -12.49
CA ILE A 106 2.72 -17.54 -13.40
C ILE A 106 2.68 -17.06 -14.84
N ASP A 107 1.71 -16.23 -15.19
CA ASP A 107 1.57 -15.71 -16.55
C ASP A 107 2.74 -14.80 -16.90
N MET A 108 3.24 -14.04 -15.93
CA MET A 108 4.46 -13.22 -16.10
C MET A 108 5.69 -14.09 -16.36
N VAL A 109 5.89 -15.15 -15.56
CA VAL A 109 6.99 -16.11 -15.74
C VAL A 109 6.91 -16.80 -17.10
N LEU A 110 5.72 -17.25 -17.49
CA LEU A 110 5.51 -17.92 -18.78
C LEU A 110 5.70 -16.97 -19.96
N TYR A 111 5.27 -15.71 -19.85
CA TYR A 111 5.51 -14.69 -20.88
C TYR A 111 7.00 -14.46 -21.10
N ALA A 112 7.77 -14.21 -20.04
CA ALA A 112 9.21 -14.03 -20.12
C ALA A 112 9.91 -15.26 -20.75
N ARG A 113 9.50 -16.47 -20.38
CA ARG A 113 10.03 -17.70 -20.99
C ARG A 113 9.72 -17.83 -22.48
N ARG A 114 8.52 -17.45 -22.93
CA ARG A 114 8.17 -17.43 -24.36
C ARG A 114 9.01 -16.43 -25.15
N LYS A 115 9.51 -15.38 -24.50
CA LYS A 115 10.47 -14.41 -25.06
C LYS A 115 11.93 -14.89 -24.99
N GLY A 116 12.20 -16.12 -24.53
CA GLY A 116 13.55 -16.69 -24.48
C GLY A 116 14.31 -16.43 -23.18
N PHE A 117 13.70 -15.76 -22.19
CA PHE A 117 14.34 -15.48 -20.90
C PHE A 117 14.24 -16.66 -19.93
N THR A 118 15.27 -16.82 -19.10
CA THR A 118 15.17 -17.68 -17.92
C THR A 118 14.43 -16.93 -16.81
N ALA A 119 13.18 -17.33 -16.54
CA ALA A 119 12.36 -16.73 -15.49
C ALA A 119 11.86 -17.78 -14.48
N ARG A 120 11.79 -17.38 -13.21
CA ARG A 120 11.20 -18.15 -12.10
C ARG A 120 10.56 -17.21 -11.09
N TRP A 121 9.54 -17.68 -10.39
CA TRP A 121 9.11 -17.09 -9.12
C TRP A 121 9.77 -17.83 -7.96
N TYR A 122 9.81 -17.23 -6.79
CA TYR A 122 10.19 -17.86 -5.53
C TYR A 122 9.80 -16.96 -4.36
N SER A 123 9.70 -17.52 -3.15
CA SER A 123 9.63 -16.73 -1.92
C SER A 123 11.04 -16.23 -1.59
N GLY A 124 11.24 -14.91 -1.66
CA GLY A 124 12.53 -14.27 -1.41
C GLY A 124 12.64 -13.63 -0.03
N SER A 125 13.83 -13.10 0.23
CA SER A 125 14.19 -12.30 1.40
C SER A 125 14.75 -10.94 0.99
N VAL A 126 14.89 -10.03 1.96
CA VAL A 126 15.57 -8.75 1.74
C VAL A 126 17.04 -8.94 1.33
N ASP A 127 17.69 -10.00 1.78
CA ASP A 127 19.04 -10.36 1.32
C ASP A 127 19.07 -10.77 -0.16
N ASP A 128 17.99 -11.36 -0.70
CA ASP A 128 17.89 -11.65 -2.14
C ASP A 128 17.77 -10.37 -2.97
N VAL A 129 17.03 -9.38 -2.46
CA VAL A 129 16.97 -8.04 -3.03
C VAL A 129 18.36 -7.42 -3.07
N ARG A 130 19.04 -7.36 -1.93
CA ARG A 130 20.38 -6.80 -1.81
C ARG A 130 21.35 -7.45 -2.79
N ARG A 131 21.45 -8.79 -2.77
CA ARG A 131 22.35 -9.54 -3.66
C ARG A 131 22.03 -9.36 -5.15
N SER A 132 20.76 -9.17 -5.51
CA SER A 132 20.38 -8.94 -6.91
C SER A 132 20.75 -7.53 -7.35
N VAL A 133 20.43 -6.53 -6.52
CA VAL A 133 20.79 -5.12 -6.78
C VAL A 133 22.30 -4.95 -6.87
N ASP A 134 23.09 -5.57 -5.98
CA ASP A 134 24.56 -5.57 -6.02
C ASP A 134 25.13 -6.14 -7.32
N LYS A 135 24.37 -7.01 -8.00
CA LYS A 135 24.72 -7.61 -9.29
C LYS A 135 24.14 -6.83 -10.48
N GLY A 136 23.46 -5.72 -10.25
CA GLY A 136 22.78 -4.96 -11.30
C GLY A 136 21.54 -5.66 -11.87
N VAL A 137 20.90 -6.54 -11.09
CA VAL A 137 19.71 -7.30 -11.51
C VAL A 137 18.46 -6.71 -10.84
N PRO A 138 17.53 -6.10 -11.61
CA PRO A 138 16.26 -5.65 -11.05
C PRO A 138 15.34 -6.84 -10.76
N LEU A 139 14.53 -6.73 -9.71
CA LEU A 139 13.60 -7.79 -9.30
C LEU A 139 12.16 -7.27 -9.35
N ILE A 140 11.26 -8.07 -9.89
CA ILE A 140 9.82 -7.84 -9.71
C ILE A 140 9.41 -8.47 -8.38
N VAL A 141 8.81 -7.68 -7.49
CA VAL A 141 8.27 -8.14 -6.21
C VAL A 141 6.76 -8.03 -6.18
N MET A 142 6.11 -8.93 -5.45
CA MET A 142 4.69 -8.84 -5.12
C MET A 142 4.57 -8.50 -3.64
N VAL A 143 3.86 -7.42 -3.34
CA VAL A 143 3.56 -6.98 -1.96
C VAL A 143 2.05 -7.01 -1.74
N ASP A 144 1.65 -7.20 -0.48
CA ASP A 144 0.26 -7.04 -0.07
C ASP A 144 0.08 -5.64 0.53
N LEU A 145 -0.66 -4.77 -0.18
CA LEU A 145 -1.04 -3.43 0.25
C LEU A 145 -2.42 -3.41 0.95
N GLY A 146 -2.90 -4.59 1.32
CA GLY A 146 -4.14 -4.80 2.02
C GLY A 146 -4.16 -4.23 3.45
N PHE A 147 -5.35 -4.22 4.04
CA PHE A 147 -5.53 -3.80 5.43
C PHE A 147 -6.40 -4.80 6.19
N ALA A 148 -6.02 -5.10 7.44
CA ALA A 148 -6.63 -6.12 8.27
C ALA A 148 -6.69 -7.49 7.54
N ASN A 149 -7.88 -7.98 7.23
CA ASN A 149 -8.09 -9.28 6.59
C ASN A 149 -8.38 -9.18 5.08
N ILE A 150 -8.16 -8.01 4.48
CA ILE A 150 -8.37 -7.77 3.05
C ILE A 150 -7.01 -7.70 2.37
N SER A 151 -6.75 -8.60 1.42
CA SER A 151 -5.53 -8.61 0.61
C SER A 151 -5.67 -7.70 -0.61
N ASN A 152 -4.60 -6.98 -0.94
CA ASN A 152 -4.46 -6.20 -2.16
C ASN A 152 -3.06 -6.37 -2.75
N ASN A 153 -2.89 -7.41 -3.57
CA ASN A 153 -1.60 -7.73 -4.19
C ASN A 153 -1.19 -6.67 -5.22
N HIS A 154 0.07 -6.24 -5.16
CA HIS A 154 0.63 -5.22 -6.03
C HIS A 154 2.05 -5.59 -6.47
N TYR A 155 2.35 -5.42 -7.76
CA TYR A 155 3.68 -5.65 -8.32
C TYR A 155 4.46 -4.35 -8.45
N MET A 156 5.75 -4.41 -8.13
CA MET A 156 6.70 -3.30 -8.26
C MET A 156 8.04 -3.84 -8.75
N VAL A 157 8.87 -3.00 -9.38
CA VAL A 157 10.26 -3.37 -9.69
C VAL A 157 11.18 -2.73 -8.67
N VAL A 158 11.94 -3.58 -7.98
CA VAL A 158 13.02 -3.14 -7.12
C VAL A 158 14.19 -2.68 -7.98
N VAL A 159 14.57 -1.42 -7.77
CA VAL A 159 15.69 -0.76 -8.47
C VAL A 159 16.81 -0.39 -7.52
N GLY A 160 16.65 -0.56 -6.21
CA GLY A 160 17.70 -0.28 -5.25
C GLY A 160 17.34 -0.63 -3.82
N TYR A 161 18.28 -0.36 -2.92
CA TYR A 161 18.08 -0.44 -1.47
C TYR A 161 18.99 0.57 -0.76
N SER A 162 18.60 0.93 0.47
CA SER A 162 19.37 1.76 1.38
C SER A 162 19.09 1.33 2.83
N PRO A 163 19.76 1.90 3.84
CA PRO A 163 19.43 1.63 5.25
C PRO A 163 17.97 1.94 5.60
N GLU A 164 17.33 2.84 4.85
CA GLU A 164 15.94 3.24 5.05
C GLU A 164 14.92 2.27 4.42
N GLY A 165 15.35 1.38 3.52
CA GLY A 165 14.44 0.42 2.89
C GLY A 165 14.80 0.00 1.47
N VAL A 166 13.81 -0.55 0.79
CA VAL A 166 13.88 -0.95 -0.62
C VAL A 166 13.38 0.20 -1.49
N ILE A 167 14.11 0.48 -2.58
CA ILE A 167 13.77 1.49 -3.56
C ILE A 167 13.11 0.79 -4.74
N VAL A 168 11.87 1.18 -5.05
CA VAL A 168 11.09 0.68 -6.19
C VAL A 168 10.86 1.80 -7.19
N ASN A 169 10.52 1.42 -8.43
CA ASN A 169 10.09 2.34 -9.47
C ASN A 169 8.59 2.66 -9.39
#